data_AF-A0A2V9XCA1-F1
#
_entry.id   AF-A0A2V9XCA1-F1
#
_cell.length_a   1.000
_cell.length_b   1.000
_cell.length_c   1.000
_cell.angle_alpha   90.00
_cell.angle_beta   90.00
_cell.angle_gamma   90.00
#
_symmetry.space_group_name_H-M   'P 1'
#
loop_
_entity.id
_entity.type
_entity.pdbx_description
1 polymer ?
#
loop_
_entity_poly.entity_id
_entity_poly.type
_entity_poly.pdbx_seq_one_letter_code
_entity_poly.pdbx_strand_id
1 'polypeptide(L)'
;MRTHVLLFALLLGTGAEAFASGHGPVFGFATPVNSQGEWSFDAGMFGRNATFGSQLTARTMASYGFTPHLQFSLIAPALAQQGSLPMTMMSGGGEFQTNLAWRFHHQPNAIGSRFESTASVGLVVPGPRTISECFAACVWRRA
;
A
#
# COMPACT_ATOMS: atom_id res chain seq x y z
N MET A 1 15.74 24.44 -9.26
CA MET A 1 15.54 22.98 -9.35
C MET A 1 15.96 22.22 -8.08
N ARG A 2 17.19 22.37 -7.53
CA ARG A 2 17.62 21.66 -6.30
C ARG A 2 16.74 21.89 -5.06
N THR A 3 16.24 23.12 -4.87
CA THR A 3 15.43 23.47 -3.69
C THR A 3 14.06 22.81 -3.67
N HIS A 4 13.42 22.64 -4.84
CA HIS A 4 12.11 21.98 -4.95
C HIS A 4 12.21 20.47 -4.70
N VAL A 5 13.31 19.84 -5.13
CA VAL A 5 13.58 18.42 -4.85
C VAL A 5 13.78 18.17 -3.35
N LEU A 6 14.49 19.07 -2.68
CA LEU A 6 14.69 19.00 -1.23
C LEU A 6 13.39 19.23 -0.45
N LEU A 7 12.57 20.19 -0.87
CA LEU A 7 11.26 20.44 -0.25
C LEU A 7 10.31 19.25 -0.42
N PHE A 8 10.30 18.65 -1.62
CA PHE A 8 9.50 17.47 -1.91
C PHE A 8 9.96 16.26 -1.07
N ALA A 9 11.28 16.06 -0.92
CA ALA A 9 11.83 15.01 -0.06
C ALA A 9 11.53 15.25 1.43
N LEU A 10 11.54 16.50 1.89
CA LEU A 10 11.23 16.85 3.28
C LEU A 10 9.75 16.60 3.60
N LEU A 11 8.84 16.94 2.68
CA LEU A 11 7.40 16.70 2.82
C LEU A 11 7.04 15.21 2.85
N LEU A 12 7.81 14.36 2.17
CA LEU A 12 7.65 12.90 2.23
C LEU A 12 8.14 12.30 3.56
N GLY A 13 9.03 12.99 4.29
CA GLY A 13 9.67 12.50 5.51
C GLY A 13 8.93 12.79 6.81
N THR A 14 7.89 13.64 6.79
CA THR A 14 7.19 14.10 8.01
C THR A 14 5.82 13.45 8.21
N GLY A 15 5.61 12.23 7.71
CA GLY A 15 4.39 11.47 7.99
C GLY A 15 4.21 11.26 9.49
N ALA A 16 3.15 11.81 10.07
CA ALA A 16 2.79 11.53 11.46
C ALA A 16 2.51 10.03 11.63
N GLU A 17 2.94 9.45 12.75
CA GLU A 17 2.65 8.06 13.08
C GLU A 17 1.14 7.91 13.34
N ALA A 18 0.42 7.40 12.34
CA ALA A 18 -0.97 7.00 12.51
C ALA A 18 -1.01 5.58 13.09
N PHE A 19 -1.58 5.42 14.28
CA PHE A 19 -1.85 4.11 14.88
C PHE A 19 -2.92 3.38 14.07
N ALA A 20 -2.50 2.67 13.02
CA ALA A 20 -3.36 1.73 12.32
C ALA A 20 -3.56 0.47 13.19
N SER A 21 -4.80 0.02 13.31
CA SER A 21 -5.15 -1.23 13.99
C SER A 21 -4.34 -2.38 13.37
N GLY A 22 -3.59 -3.11 14.20
CA GLY A 22 -2.59 -4.14 13.84
C GLY A 22 -3.14 -5.42 13.18
N HIS A 23 -4.15 -5.29 12.35
CA HIS A 23 -4.55 -6.29 11.38
C HIS A 23 -3.69 -6.06 10.13
N GLY A 24 -3.27 -7.12 9.43
CA GLY A 24 -2.46 -7.00 8.22
C GLY A 24 -3.02 -6.02 7.18
N PRO A 25 -2.30 -5.69 6.09
CA PRO A 25 -2.86 -4.89 5.01
C PRO A 25 -3.94 -5.75 4.31
N VAL A 26 -5.13 -5.80 4.89
CA VAL A 26 -6.31 -6.48 4.34
C VAL A 26 -7.02 -5.47 3.44
N PHE A 27 -6.29 -4.94 2.45
CA PHE A 27 -6.85 -4.20 1.31
C PHE A 27 -7.29 -2.74 1.51
N GLY A 28 -6.67 -1.97 2.39
CA GLY A 28 -6.91 -0.53 2.40
C GLY A 28 -6.05 0.21 3.40
N PHE A 29 -5.06 0.96 2.91
CA PHE A 29 -4.62 2.13 3.66
C PHE A 29 -5.86 3.00 3.89
N ALA A 30 -6.10 3.33 5.15
CA ALA A 30 -7.43 3.60 5.67
C ALA A 30 -8.11 4.82 5.04
N THR A 31 -9.16 4.61 4.25
CA THR A 31 -10.20 5.62 4.01
C THR A 31 -11.55 4.95 3.70
N PRO A 32 -12.68 5.56 4.10
CA PRO A 32 -13.97 5.26 3.49
C PRO A 32 -13.88 5.42 1.96
N VAL A 33 -14.70 4.70 1.20
CA VAL A 33 -14.73 4.81 -0.28
C VAL A 33 -14.68 6.27 -0.72
N ASN A 34 -13.74 6.59 -1.60
CA ASN A 34 -13.53 7.89 -2.20
C ASN A 34 -14.86 8.47 -2.73
N SER A 35 -14.98 9.79 -2.73
CA SER A 35 -16.08 10.46 -3.40
C SER A 35 -16.07 10.13 -4.90
N GLN A 36 -17.20 10.36 -5.57
CA GLN A 36 -17.26 10.14 -7.01
C GLN A 36 -16.22 11.00 -7.75
N GLY A 37 -15.40 10.35 -8.57
CA GLY A 37 -14.33 10.99 -9.33
C GLY A 37 -13.06 11.31 -8.53
N GLU A 38 -13.01 10.98 -7.24
CA GLU A 38 -11.88 11.31 -6.38
C GLU A 38 -10.74 10.28 -6.51
N TRP A 39 -9.53 10.81 -6.67
CA TRP A 39 -8.27 10.06 -6.64
C TRP A 39 -7.62 10.18 -5.28
N SER A 40 -7.09 9.07 -4.76
CA SER A 40 -6.23 9.05 -3.59
C SER A 40 -4.93 8.29 -3.87
N PHE A 41 -3.85 8.76 -3.24
CA PHE A 41 -2.53 8.18 -3.38
C PHE A 41 -1.92 8.00 -1.99
N ASP A 42 -1.63 6.76 -1.63
CA ASP A 42 -1.08 6.40 -0.33
C ASP A 42 0.29 5.77 -0.51
N ALA A 43 1.22 6.05 0.41
CA ALA A 43 2.52 5.41 0.45
C ALA A 43 2.85 5.01 1.88
N GLY A 44 3.38 3.80 2.05
CA GLY A 44 3.75 3.26 3.35
C GLY A 44 5.01 2.41 3.28
N MET A 45 5.81 2.43 4.34
CA MET A 45 7.03 1.65 4.46
C MET A 45 6.99 0.80 5.72
N PHE A 46 7.38 -0.46 5.61
CA PHE A 46 7.41 -1.43 6.69
C PHE A 46 8.79 -2.05 6.77
N GLY A 47 9.51 -1.77 7.86
CA GLY A 47 10.77 -2.40 8.18
C GLY A 47 10.57 -3.54 9.18
N ARG A 48 11.25 -4.66 8.98
CA ARG A 48 11.40 -5.71 10.00
C ARG A 48 12.81 -6.26 10.01
N ASN A 49 13.26 -6.60 11.21
CA ASN A 49 14.56 -7.21 11.46
C ASN A 49 14.35 -8.42 12.38
N ALA A 50 14.91 -9.56 11.99
CA ALA A 50 14.85 -10.80 12.75
C ALA A 50 16.17 -11.56 12.62
N THR A 51 16.35 -12.59 13.44
CA THR A 51 17.58 -13.41 13.46
C THR A 51 17.96 -13.98 12.08
N PHE A 52 16.98 -14.24 11.22
CA PHE A 52 17.17 -14.84 9.90
C PHE A 52 17.26 -13.84 8.74
N GLY A 53 17.19 -12.53 9.02
CA GLY A 53 17.28 -11.51 7.99
C GLY A 53 16.61 -10.19 8.32
N SER A 54 16.69 -9.26 7.36
CA SER A 54 16.03 -7.97 7.41
C SER A 54 15.22 -7.74 6.14
N GLN A 55 14.16 -6.95 6.26
CA GLN A 55 13.28 -6.64 5.14
C GLN A 55 12.73 -5.23 5.28
N LEU A 56 12.76 -4.50 4.17
CA LEU A 56 12.06 -3.25 3.97
C LEU A 56 11.05 -3.45 2.84
N THR A 57 9.79 -3.20 3.13
CA THR A 57 8.70 -3.23 2.15
C THR A 57 8.11 -1.84 2.03
N ALA A 58 8.29 -1.19 0.89
CA ALA A 58 7.53 0.00 0.53
C ALA A 58 6.29 -0.43 -0.28
N ARG A 59 5.18 0.27 -0.08
CA ARG A 59 3.96 0.10 -0.85
C ARG A 59 3.44 1.46 -1.26
N THR A 60 2.97 1.55 -2.49
CA THR A 60 2.18 2.68 -2.97
C THR A 60 0.83 2.18 -3.40
N MET A 61 -0.22 2.94 -3.10
CA MET A 61 -1.59 2.66 -3.52
C MET A 61 -2.11 3.85 -4.32
N ALA A 62 -2.76 3.57 -5.44
CA ALA A 62 -3.57 4.53 -6.16
C ALA A 62 -5.02 4.05 -6.15
N SER A 63 -5.95 4.90 -5.74
CA SER A 63 -7.36 4.57 -5.71
C SER A 63 -8.21 5.58 -6.46
N TYR A 64 -9.30 5.10 -7.04
CA TYR A 64 -10.27 5.91 -7.77
C TYR A 64 -11.70 5.55 -7.36
N GLY A 65 -12.48 6.56 -6.98
CA GLY A 65 -13.90 6.43 -6.68
C GLY A 65 -14.74 6.51 -7.96
N PHE A 66 -15.29 5.39 -8.43
CA PHE A 66 -16.23 5.39 -9.55
C PHE A 66 -17.57 6.02 -9.17
N THR A 67 -17.99 5.78 -7.93
CA THR A 67 -19.19 6.35 -7.29
C THR A 67 -18.88 6.61 -5.82
N PRO A 68 -19.76 7.30 -5.05
CA PRO A 68 -19.58 7.45 -3.61
C PRO A 68 -19.65 6.12 -2.83
N HIS A 69 -19.84 5.00 -3.52
CA HIS A 69 -20.04 3.67 -2.96
C HIS A 69 -19.11 2.62 -3.57
N LEU A 70 -18.41 2.92 -4.67
CA LEU A 70 -17.58 1.94 -5.39
C LEU A 70 -16.21 2.55 -5.67
N GLN A 71 -15.19 1.90 -5.14
CA GLN A 71 -13.79 2.30 -5.31
C GLN A 71 -12.97 1.13 -5.84
N PHE A 72 -12.03 1.45 -6.72
CA PHE A 72 -10.96 0.53 -7.10
C PHE A 72 -9.62 1.06 -6.61
N SER A 73 -8.77 0.16 -6.14
CA SER A 73 -7.43 0.46 -5.65
C SER A 73 -6.42 -0.49 -6.29
N LEU A 74 -5.28 0.06 -6.70
CA LEU A 74 -4.10 -0.67 -7.17
C LEU A 74 -2.95 -0.43 -6.21
N ILE A 75 -2.29 -1.49 -5.75
CA ILE A 75 -1.19 -1.45 -4.80
C ILE A 75 0.05 -2.03 -5.46
N ALA A 76 1.12 -1.25 -5.50
CA ALA A 76 2.42 -1.64 -6.01
C ALA A 76 3.42 -1.79 -4.86
N PRO A 77 4.13 -2.94 -4.77
CA PRO A 77 5.15 -3.16 -3.76
C PRO A 77 6.55 -2.80 -4.29
N ALA A 78 7.44 -2.45 -3.37
CA ALA A 78 8.88 -2.49 -3.57
C ALA A 78 9.52 -3.19 -2.37
N LEU A 79 10.24 -4.27 -2.64
CA LEU A 79 10.80 -5.17 -1.63
C LEU A 79 12.33 -5.14 -1.69
N ALA A 80 12.95 -4.76 -0.57
CA ALA A 80 14.37 -4.97 -0.31
C ALA A 80 14.50 -5.95 0.86
N GLN A 81 15.12 -7.11 0.64
CA GLN A 81 15.26 -8.15 1.64
C GLN A 81 16.68 -8.71 1.63
N GLN A 82 17.19 -8.99 2.83
CA GLN A 82 18.40 -9.74 3.06
C GLN A 82 18.07 -10.95 3.94
N GLY A 83 18.42 -12.16 3.48
CA GLY A 83 18.07 -13.42 4.14
C GLY A 83 16.69 -13.95 3.73
N SER A 84 16.22 -14.98 4.44
CA SER A 84 14.92 -15.61 4.19
C SER A 84 14.01 -15.39 5.38
N LEU A 85 13.04 -14.50 5.24
CA LEU A 85 12.06 -14.21 6.27
C LEU A 85 10.72 -14.86 5.89
N PRO A 86 10.03 -15.52 6.84
CA PRO A 86 8.69 -16.03 6.59
C PRO A 86 7.73 -14.86 6.30
N MET A 87 6.72 -15.13 5.47
CA MET A 87 5.66 -14.15 5.22
C MET A 87 4.95 -13.81 6.54
N THR A 88 4.61 -12.53 6.72
CA THR A 88 3.79 -12.10 7.85
C THR A 88 2.56 -11.40 7.34
N MET A 89 1.51 -11.43 8.15
CA MET A 89 0.26 -10.73 7.84
C MET A 89 0.49 -9.23 7.73
N MET A 90 1.49 -8.63 8.39
CA MET A 90 1.70 -7.17 8.41
C MET A 90 2.59 -6.67 7.27
N SER A 91 3.67 -7.39 6.99
CA SER A 91 4.54 -7.12 5.85
C SER A 91 4.25 -8.23 4.84
N GLY A 92 3.25 -7.99 3.99
CA GLY A 92 3.08 -8.81 2.78
C GLY A 92 4.38 -8.82 1.96
N GLY A 93 4.48 -9.72 0.99
CA GLY A 93 5.66 -9.84 0.13
C GLY A 93 5.73 -8.78 -0.98
N GLY A 94 6.39 -9.17 -2.05
CA GLY A 94 6.61 -8.37 -3.26
C GLY A 94 5.47 -8.45 -4.27
N GLU A 95 4.23 -8.72 -3.85
CA GLU A 95 3.07 -8.93 -4.72
C GLU A 95 2.32 -7.64 -5.06
N PHE A 96 1.89 -7.50 -6.32
CA PHE A 96 0.91 -6.49 -6.68
C PHE A 96 -0.46 -6.91 -6.15
N GLN A 97 -1.25 -5.92 -5.73
CA GLN A 97 -2.60 -6.18 -5.25
C GLN A 97 -3.57 -5.22 -5.91
N THR A 98 -4.77 -5.71 -6.21
CA THR A 98 -5.90 -4.86 -6.55
C THR A 98 -6.99 -5.09 -5.52
N ASN A 99 -7.80 -4.07 -5.28
CA ASN A 99 -8.99 -4.18 -4.43
C ASN A 99 -10.15 -3.44 -5.09
N LEU A 100 -11.32 -4.07 -5.09
CA LEU A 100 -12.59 -3.45 -5.41
C LEU A 100 -13.42 -3.42 -4.13
N ALA A 101 -13.76 -2.22 -3.67
CA ALA A 101 -14.55 -1.99 -2.47
C ALA A 101 -15.93 -1.44 -2.85
N TRP A 102 -16.99 -2.11 -2.42
CA TRP A 102 -18.37 -1.72 -2.63
C TRP A 102 -19.11 -1.53 -1.31
N ARG A 103 -19.49 -0.30 -1.00
CA ARG A 103 -20.37 0.07 0.09
C ARG A 103 -21.82 -0.14 -0.32
N PHE A 104 -22.38 -1.30 0.01
CA PHE A 104 -23.76 -1.64 -0.33
C PHE A 104 -24.76 -1.14 0.71
N HIS A 105 -24.34 -0.94 1.97
CA HIS A 105 -25.19 -0.41 3.01
C HIS A 105 -24.64 0.92 3.51
N HIS A 106 -25.48 1.94 3.55
CA HIS A 106 -25.16 3.25 4.07
C HIS A 106 -26.40 3.86 4.71
N GLN A 107 -26.35 4.11 6.02
CA GLN A 107 -27.41 4.82 6.73
C GLN A 107 -26.80 5.87 7.67
N PRO A 108 -27.09 7.16 7.45
CA PRO A 108 -26.83 8.20 8.43
C PRO A 108 -27.90 8.11 9.53
N ASN A 109 -27.56 7.52 10.68
CA ASN A 109 -28.52 7.24 11.75
C ASN A 109 -28.77 8.47 12.65
N ALA A 110 -27.82 9.40 12.72
CA ALA A 110 -27.90 10.67 13.47
C ALA A 110 -26.74 11.58 13.05
N ILE A 111 -26.76 12.85 13.49
CA ILE A 111 -25.64 13.78 13.29
C ILE A 111 -24.37 13.19 13.93
N GLY A 112 -23.33 12.96 13.11
CA GLY A 112 -22.06 12.38 13.56
C GLY A 112 -22.06 10.85 13.72
N SER A 113 -23.16 10.15 13.41
CA SER A 113 -23.21 8.68 13.39
C SER A 113 -23.57 8.15 12.01
N ARG A 114 -22.83 7.13 11.58
CA ARG A 114 -23.09 6.42 10.34
C ARG A 114 -22.94 4.93 10.58
N PHE A 115 -23.85 4.15 10.02
CA PHE A 115 -23.70 2.71 9.92
C PHE A 115 -23.55 2.38 8.44
N GLU A 116 -22.41 1.81 8.09
CA GLU A 116 -22.05 1.50 6.71
C GLU A 116 -21.48 0.08 6.65
N SER A 117 -21.86 -0.67 5.61
CA SER A 117 -21.28 -1.98 5.33
C SER A 117 -20.63 -1.96 3.94
N THR A 118 -19.40 -2.44 3.89
CA THR A 118 -18.59 -2.49 2.68
C THR A 118 -18.14 -3.92 2.44
N ALA A 119 -18.40 -4.43 1.25
CA ALA A 119 -17.80 -5.66 0.76
C ALA A 119 -16.54 -5.30 -0.03
N SER A 120 -15.47 -6.06 0.13
CA SER A 120 -14.24 -5.90 -0.63
C SER A 120 -13.82 -7.22 -1.28
N VAL A 121 -13.29 -7.13 -2.49
CA VAL A 121 -12.68 -8.26 -3.19
C VAL A 121 -11.34 -7.81 -3.74
N GLY A 122 -10.30 -8.59 -3.41
CA GLY A 122 -8.95 -8.30 -3.85
C GLY A 122 -8.35 -9.43 -4.67
N LEU A 123 -7.50 -9.06 -5.63
CA LEU A 123 -6.65 -10.00 -6.35
C LEU A 123 -5.20 -9.72 -5.97
N VAL A 124 -4.45 -10.78 -5.76
CA VAL A 124 -3.02 -10.72 -5.47
C VAL A 124 -2.29 -11.46 -6.58
N VAL A 125 -1.36 -10.78 -7.24
CA VAL A 125 -0.56 -11.36 -8.31
C VAL A 125 0.93 -11.26 -7.97
N PRO A 126 1.74 -12.26 -8.37
CA PRO A 126 3.18 -12.21 -8.14
C PRO A 126 3.76 -10.91 -8.70
N GLY A 127 4.51 -10.18 -7.88
CA GLY A 127 5.15 -8.94 -8.30
C GLY A 127 6.64 -9.11 -8.57
N PRO A 128 7.38 -8.00 -8.66
CA PRO A 128 8.74 -8.00 -9.18
C PRO A 128 9.66 -8.83 -8.28
N ARG A 129 10.53 -9.64 -8.89
CA ARG A 129 11.60 -10.30 -8.14
C ARG A 129 12.57 -9.26 -7.59
N THR A 130 13.19 -9.60 -6.46
CA THR A 130 14.08 -8.75 -5.65
C THR A 130 15.02 -7.87 -6.47
N ILE A 131 15.21 -6.61 -6.04
CA ILE A 131 16.11 -5.62 -6.67
C ILE A 131 17.55 -6.16 -6.85
N SER A 132 18.00 -7.10 -6.00
CA SER A 132 19.30 -7.76 -6.15
C SER A 132 19.44 -8.53 -7.47
N GLU A 133 18.35 -9.13 -7.98
CA GLU A 133 18.36 -9.81 -9.28
C GLU A 133 18.38 -8.82 -10.44
N CYS A 134 17.75 -7.65 -10.30
CA CYS A 134 17.75 -6.61 -11.33
C CYS A 134 19.14 -5.97 -11.48
N PHE A 135 19.86 -5.77 -10.37
CA PHE A 135 21.27 -5.33 -10.40
C PHE A 135 22.20 -6.43 -10.94
N ALA A 136 22.00 -7.69 -10.55
CA ALA A 136 22.77 -8.82 -11.10
C ALA A 136 22.55 -8.99 -12.61
N ALA A 137 21.32 -8.83 -13.10
CA ALA A 137 21.00 -8.91 -14.52
C ALA A 137 21.59 -7.75 -15.34
N CYS A 138 21.70 -6.55 -14.76
CA CYS A 138 22.37 -5.41 -15.38
C CYS A 138 23.91 -5.53 -15.36
N VAL A 139 24.49 -6.13 -14.32
CA VAL A 139 25.95 -6.36 -14.23
C VAL A 139 26.42 -7.46 -15.18
N TRP A 140 25.61 -8.50 -15.41
CA TRP A 140 25.97 -9.62 -16.32
C TRP A 140 25.69 -9.38 -17.81
N ARG A 141 25.04 -8.28 -18.21
CA ARG A 141 24.84 -7.92 -19.63
C ARG A 141 25.97 -7.06 -20.23
N ARG A 142 27.06 -6.84 -19.49
CA ARG A 142 28.30 -6.18 -19.96
C ARG A 142 29.56 -6.97 -19.58
N ALA A 143 29.59 -8.26 -19.90
CA ALA A 143 30.82 -9.03 -19.97
C ALA A 143 30.92 -9.67 -21.36
#